data_AF-A0A952NF37-F1
#
_entry.id   AF-A0A952NF37-F1
#
_cell.length_a   1.000
_cell.length_b   1.000
_cell.length_c   1.000
_cell.angle_alpha   90.00
_cell.angle_beta   90.00
_cell.angle_gamma   90.00
#
_symmetry.space_group_name_H-M   'P 1'
#
loop_
_entity.id
_entity.type
_entity.pdbx_description
1 polymer ?
#
loop_
_entity_poly.entity_id
_entity_poly.type
_entity_poly.pdbx_seq_one_letter_code
_entity_poly.pdbx_strand_id
1 'polypeptide(L)'
;MFKIEPTDITALRKALKLTQQEFAQLLGVHHMTASKWERGELKPTGYQLALMTDFRQVVEKNDNIPSILSAMLVGSSITNALFILLHRVRMTTKLEKKRGR
;
A
#
# COMPACT_ATOMS: atom_id res chain seq x y z
N MET A 1 16.95 -9.53 11.88
CA MET A 1 16.08 -8.40 11.49
C MET A 1 16.20 -8.25 9.99
N PHE A 2 15.15 -8.58 9.22
CA PHE A 2 15.16 -8.44 7.76
C PHE A 2 15.39 -6.96 7.42
N LYS A 3 16.49 -6.67 6.74
CA LYS A 3 16.78 -5.33 6.23
C LYS A 3 16.23 -5.26 4.81
N ILE A 4 15.25 -4.39 4.60
CA ILE A 4 14.78 -4.01 3.27
C ILE A 4 15.52 -2.72 2.94
N GLU A 5 16.33 -2.75 1.89
CA GLU A 5 17.06 -1.58 1.40
C GLU A 5 16.17 -0.72 0.49
N PRO A 6 16.47 0.58 0.30
CA PRO A 6 15.68 1.46 -0.57
C PRO A 6 15.48 0.92 -2.00
N THR A 7 16.50 0.23 -2.52
CA THR A 7 16.47 -0.45 -3.82
C THR A 7 15.49 -1.61 -3.86
N ASP A 8 15.35 -2.36 -2.76
CA ASP A 8 14.37 -3.45 -2.65
C ASP A 8 12.94 -2.93 -2.68
N ILE A 9 12.69 -1.77 -2.05
CA ILE A 9 11.37 -1.11 -2.06
C ILE A 9 11.01 -0.74 -3.50
N THR A 10 11.96 -0.15 -4.23
CA THR A 10 11.78 0.20 -5.65
C THR A 10 11.53 -1.04 -6.51
N ALA A 11 12.29 -2.11 -6.28
CA ALA A 11 12.15 -3.37 -7.02
C ALA A 11 10.79 -4.01 -6.78
N LEU A 12 10.34 -4.10 -5.53
CA LEU A 12 9.03 -4.65 -5.17
C LEU A 12 7.90 -3.87 -5.84
N ARG A 13 7.93 -2.53 -5.78
CA ARG A 13 6.92 -1.70 -6.45
C ARG A 13 6.86 -1.99 -7.95
N LYS A 14 8.01 -2.05 -8.61
CA LYS A 14 8.10 -2.32 -10.05
C LYS A 14 7.63 -3.73 -10.39
N ALA A 15 7.92 -4.71 -9.55
CA ALA A 15 7.45 -6.09 -9.72
C ALA A 15 5.91 -6.18 -9.62
N LEU A 16 5.30 -5.38 -8.74
CA LEU A 16 3.85 -5.20 -8.64
C LEU A 16 3.26 -4.32 -9.76
N LYS A 17 4.09 -3.75 -10.64
CA LYS A 17 3.73 -2.84 -11.73
C LYS A 17 2.93 -1.61 -11.26
N LEU A 18 3.27 -1.08 -10.09
CA LEU A 18 2.60 0.09 -9.51
C LEU A 18 3.41 1.38 -9.70
N THR A 19 2.72 2.50 -9.83
CA THR A 19 3.27 3.84 -9.65
C THR A 19 3.64 4.07 -8.18
N GLN A 20 4.46 5.09 -7.89
CA GLN A 20 4.76 5.46 -6.48
C GLN A 20 3.50 5.85 -5.70
N GLN A 21 2.52 6.46 -6.38
CA GLN A 21 1.25 6.84 -5.77
C GLN A 21 0.43 5.62 -5.38
N GLU A 22 0.25 4.67 -6.28
CA GLU A 22 -0.53 3.44 -6.01
C GLU A 22 0.17 2.58 -4.96
N PHE A 23 1.49 2.47 -5.00
CA PHE A 23 2.26 1.77 -3.99
C PHE A 23 2.14 2.40 -2.60
N ALA A 24 2.16 3.74 -2.53
CA ALA A 24 1.94 4.45 -1.27
C ALA A 24 0.51 4.25 -0.75
N GLN A 25 -0.49 4.30 -1.63
CA GLN A 25 -1.89 4.01 -1.27
C GLN A 25 -2.06 2.59 -0.73
N LEU A 26 -1.45 1.60 -1.39
CA LEU A 26 -1.44 0.20 -0.96
C LEU A 26 -0.85 0.05 0.46
N LEU A 27 0.18 0.82 0.78
CA LEU A 27 0.86 0.81 2.08
C LEU A 27 0.27 1.81 3.09
N GLY A 28 -0.81 2.53 2.74
CA GLY A 28 -1.51 3.47 3.62
C GLY A 28 -0.71 4.72 3.96
N VAL A 29 0.18 5.17 3.07
CA VAL A 29 1.02 6.38 3.26
C VAL A 29 0.87 7.36 2.11
N HIS A 30 1.41 8.57 2.30
CA HIS A 30 1.46 9.57 1.24
C HIS A 30 2.53 9.23 0.20
N HIS A 31 2.28 9.52 -1.09
CA HIS A 31 3.21 9.20 -2.19
C HIS A 31 4.64 9.74 -1.99
N MET A 32 4.78 10.96 -1.44
CA MET A 32 6.09 11.53 -1.09
C MET A 32 6.83 10.69 -0.05
N THR A 33 6.13 10.05 0.89
CA THR A 33 6.72 9.19 1.91
C THR A 33 7.32 7.94 1.26
N ALA A 34 6.58 7.27 0.38
CA ALA A 34 7.09 6.12 -0.38
C ALA A 34 8.27 6.52 -1.27
N SER A 35 8.19 7.69 -1.92
CA SER A 35 9.29 8.24 -2.73
C SER A 35 10.56 8.47 -1.90
N LYS A 36 10.43 8.97 -0.66
CA LYS A 36 11.55 9.12 0.28
C LYS A 36 12.12 7.79 0.75
N TRP A 37 11.28 6.77 0.91
CA TRP A 37 11.74 5.41 1.21
C TRP A 37 12.57 4.82 0.07
N GLU A 38 12.12 4.97 -1.18
CA GLU A 38 12.85 4.50 -2.36
C GLU A 38 14.21 5.18 -2.54
N ARG A 39 14.36 6.41 -2.06
CA ARG A 39 15.65 7.15 -2.04
C ARG A 39 16.48 6.95 -0.77
N GLY A 40 15.97 6.23 0.23
CA GLY A 40 16.64 6.03 1.51
C GLY A 40 16.68 7.25 2.43
N GLU A 41 15.93 8.30 2.10
CA GLU A 41 15.81 9.53 2.91
C GLU A 41 14.95 9.32 4.17
N LEU A 42 14.08 8.31 4.15
CA LEU A 42 13.22 7.93 5.26
C LEU A 42 13.14 6.41 5.34
N LYS A 43 12.86 5.90 6.55
CA LYS A 43 12.65 4.46 6.77
C LYS A 43 11.16 4.13 6.95
N PRO A 44 10.67 3.02 6.36
CA PRO A 44 9.33 2.51 6.67
C PRO A 44 9.24 2.06 8.13
N THR A 45 8.02 2.07 8.70
CA THR A 45 7.81 1.48 10.04
C THR A 45 7.78 -0.04 9.96
N GLY A 46 7.86 -0.72 11.11
CA GLY A 46 7.76 -2.18 11.17
C GLY A 46 6.49 -2.74 10.49
N TYR A 47 5.37 -2.03 10.56
CA TYR A 47 4.12 -2.42 9.90
C TYR A 47 4.25 -2.43 8.37
N GLN A 48 4.84 -1.38 7.78
CA GLN A 48 5.01 -1.34 6.33
C GLN A 48 6.10 -2.32 5.85
N LEU A 49 7.13 -2.56 6.65
CA LEU A 49 8.11 -3.61 6.37
C LEU A 49 7.47 -5.00 6.33
N ALA A 50 6.56 -5.30 7.27
CA ALA A 50 5.81 -6.55 7.27
C ALA A 50 4.95 -6.70 6.01
N LEU A 51 4.15 -5.68 5.67
CA LEU A 51 3.35 -5.69 4.44
C LEU A 51 4.19 -5.90 3.17
N MET A 52 5.31 -5.19 3.04
CA MET A 52 6.21 -5.34 1.90
C MET A 52 6.83 -6.74 1.84
N THR A 53 7.11 -7.35 2.98
CA THR A 53 7.62 -8.72 3.06
C THR A 53 6.57 -9.72 2.57
N ASP A 54 5.32 -9.55 2.99
CA ASP A 54 4.22 -10.41 2.55
C ASP A 54 3.98 -10.29 1.04
N PHE A 55 3.94 -9.05 0.52
CA PHE A 55 3.83 -8.84 -0.93
C PHE A 55 4.98 -9.44 -1.71
N ARG A 56 6.21 -9.33 -1.20
CA ARG A 56 7.39 -9.92 -1.85
C ARG A 56 7.26 -11.45 -1.96
N GLN A 57 6.86 -12.12 -0.88
CA GLN A 57 6.66 -13.58 -0.91
C GLN A 57 5.58 -14.00 -1.92
N VAL A 58 4.51 -13.22 -2.05
CA VAL A 58 3.43 -13.50 -3.01
C VAL A 58 3.91 -13.35 -4.44
N VAL A 59 4.69 -12.31 -4.73
CA VAL A 59 5.27 -12.07 -6.07
C VAL A 59 6.29 -13.16 -6.42
N GLU A 60 7.14 -13.55 -5.48
CA GLU A 60 8.17 -14.58 -5.70
C GLU A 60 7.58 -15.99 -5.91
N LYS A 61 6.39 -16.28 -5.36
CA LYS A 61 5.75 -17.60 -5.46
C LYS A 61 4.81 -17.77 -6.65
N ASN A 62 4.39 -16.68 -7.31
CA ASN A 62 3.38 -16.76 -8.36
C ASN A 62 3.66 -15.77 -9.50
N ASP A 63 4.06 -16.30 -10.66
CA ASP A 63 4.37 -15.50 -11.85
C ASP A 63 3.16 -14.71 -12.41
N ASN A 64 1.93 -15.11 -12.09
CA ASN A 64 0.70 -14.54 -12.66
C ASN A 64 -0.03 -13.54 -11.74
N ILE A 65 0.34 -13.41 -10.46
CA ILE A 65 -0.38 -12.56 -9.49
C ILE A 65 -0.17 -11.05 -9.75
N PRO A 66 1.03 -10.55 -10.13
CA PRO A 66 1.22 -9.13 -10.34
C PRO A 66 0.30 -8.53 -11.40
N SER A 67 0.07 -9.24 -12.51
CA SER A 67 -0.84 -8.75 -13.57
C SER A 67 -2.30 -8.74 -13.13
N ILE A 68 -2.73 -9.70 -12.32
CA ILE A 68 -4.09 -9.76 -11.77
C ILE A 68 -4.31 -8.64 -10.74
N LEU A 69 -3.34 -8.40 -9.85
CA LEU A 69 -3.42 -7.29 -8.88
C LEU A 69 -3.44 -5.94 -9.60
N SER A 70 -2.58 -5.73 -10.59
CA SER A 70 -2.62 -4.51 -11.41
C SER A 70 -3.94 -4.39 -12.17
N ALA A 71 -4.46 -5.47 -12.78
CA ALA A 71 -5.74 -5.45 -13.50
C ALA A 71 -6.95 -5.22 -12.58
N MET A 72 -6.93 -5.72 -11.35
CA MET A 72 -7.96 -5.48 -10.32
C MET A 72 -7.91 -4.04 -9.78
N LEU A 73 -6.72 -3.44 -9.70
CA LEU A 73 -6.55 -2.04 -9.26
C LEU A 73 -6.83 -1.03 -10.38
N VAL A 74 -6.50 -1.36 -11.64
CA VAL A 74 -6.59 -0.46 -12.80
C VAL A 74 -7.89 -0.65 -13.60
N GLY A 75 -8.49 -1.85 -13.60
CA GLY A 75 -9.58 -2.22 -14.51
C GLY A 75 -11.01 -1.94 -14.01
N SER A 76 -11.28 -1.89 -12.69
CA SER A 76 -12.60 -1.53 -12.16
C SER A 76 -12.58 -1.27 -10.64
N SER A 77 -12.77 -0.02 -10.23
CA SER A 77 -13.48 0.37 -8.99
C SER A 77 -12.98 -0.03 -7.58
N ILE A 78 -11.87 -0.75 -7.34
CA ILE A 78 -11.54 -1.19 -5.95
C ILE A 78 -10.87 -0.11 -5.10
N THR A 79 -9.99 0.73 -5.65
CA THR A 79 -9.37 1.81 -4.86
C THR A 79 -10.43 2.80 -4.38
N ASN A 80 -11.36 3.20 -5.25
CA ASN A 80 -12.50 4.03 -4.84
C ASN A 80 -13.52 3.28 -3.99
N ALA A 81 -13.87 2.02 -4.29
CA ALA A 81 -14.85 1.29 -3.47
C ALA A 81 -14.30 0.97 -2.07
N LEU A 82 -13.04 0.56 -1.95
CA LEU A 82 -12.36 0.34 -0.67
C LEU A 82 -12.14 1.68 0.05
N PHE A 83 -11.76 2.74 -0.66
CA PHE A 83 -11.65 4.09 -0.09
C PHE A 83 -13.01 4.60 0.42
N ILE A 84 -14.11 4.42 -0.33
CA ILE A 84 -15.47 4.79 0.07
C ILE A 84 -15.92 3.93 1.26
N LEU A 85 -15.65 2.62 1.24
CA LEU A 85 -16.00 1.70 2.33
C LEU A 85 -15.26 2.05 3.62
N LEU A 86 -13.94 2.26 3.56
CA LEU A 86 -13.11 2.64 4.70
C LEU A 86 -13.39 4.07 5.18
N HIS A 87 -13.66 5.02 4.28
CA HIS A 87 -14.02 6.39 4.62
C HIS A 87 -15.40 6.48 5.29
N ARG A 88 -16.39 5.68 4.86
CA ARG A 88 -17.72 5.61 5.52
C ARG A 88 -17.65 5.04 6.94
N VAL A 89 -16.84 4.01 7.18
CA VAL A 89 -16.63 3.42 8.52
C VAL A 89 -16.03 4.43 9.52
N ARG A 90 -15.21 5.36 9.04
CA ARG A 90 -14.58 6.41 9.86
C ARG A 90 -15.54 7.56 10.23
N MET A 91 -16.62 7.77 9.48
CA MET A 91 -17.60 8.83 9.74
C MET A 91 -18.70 8.41 10.74
N THR A 92 -19.09 7.14 10.77
CA THR A 92 -20.06 6.62 11.75
C THR A 92 -19.52 6.71 13.18
N THR A 93 -18.25 6.33 13.37
CA THR A 93 -17.54 6.44 14.66
C THR A 93 -17.38 7.89 15.15
N LYS A 94 -17.26 8.86 14.23
CA LYS A 94 -17.15 10.29 14.57
C LYS A 94 -18.51 10.94 14.86
N LEU A 95 -19.59 10.47 14.22
CA LEU A 95 -20.96 10.95 14.44
C LEU A 95 -21.54 10.41 15.77
N GLU A 96 -21.25 9.17 16.16
CA GLU A 96 -21.65 8.64 17.47
C GLU A 96 -20.94 9.37 18.63
N LYS A 97 -19.64 9.67 18.48
CA LYS A 97 -18.89 10.40 19.50
C LYS A 97 -19.30 11.88 19.64
N LYS A 98 -19.97 12.45 18.63
CA LYS A 98 -20.48 13.83 18.64
C LYS A 98 -21.97 13.92 19.05
N ARG A 99 -22.72 12.83 18.98
CA ARG A 99 -24.11 12.73 19.50
C ARG A 99 -24.18 12.31 20.98
N GLY A 100 -23.10 11.78 21.55
CA GLY A 100 -22.95 11.47 22.97
C GLY A 100 -22.26 12.54 23.81
N ARG A 101 -22.26 13.80 23.36
CA ARG A 101 -21.81 14.98 24.11
C ARG A 101 -22.84 16.10 23.99
#